data_AF-A0A7W7CGB2-F1
#
_entry.id   AF-A0A7W7CGB2-F1
#
_cell.length_a   1.000
_cell.length_b   1.000
_cell.length_c   1.000
_cell.angle_alpha   90.00
_cell.angle_beta   90.00
_cell.angle_gamma   90.00
#
_symmetry.space_group_name_H-M   'P 1'
#
loop_
_entity.id
_entity.type
_entity.pdbx_description
1 polymer ?
#
loop_
_entity_poly.entity_id
_entity_poly.type
_entity_poly.pdbx_seq_one_letter_code
_entity_poly.pdbx_strand_id
1 'polypeptide(L)'
;MHTAEGARTAEALGRFFQGKTQASSHVGIDDKRIEQYVNYDRAAWTLRSGNPISDNAELCGFAKWSRAEWLEHPRMLELTAQWIAERCRARGIPLRKLTPAQVAAGESGVIGHHDWTVGKKEGSHWDPGPNFPWDLVMAKAGGQSGEDDLPSPKEVAAATLDMPLGPGADPQSLSAFVVRNRDVAEKLDELLGLLRPGIAGVRHAGPLANLIAKAAENEGLPEVAELSDADLEMLAKAAAAELSRRKA
;
A
#
# COMPACT_ATOMS: atom_id res chain seq x y z
N MET A 1 2.44 3.16 14.20
CA MET A 1 1.31 3.87 13.58
C MET A 1 0.07 3.07 13.81
N HIS A 2 -0.97 3.73 14.29
CA HIS A 2 -2.23 3.12 14.69
C HIS A 2 -3.41 3.88 14.08
N THR A 3 -4.60 3.29 14.13
CA THR A 3 -5.86 3.98 13.80
C THR A 3 -6.82 3.99 14.98
N ALA A 4 -7.48 5.12 15.20
CA ALA A 4 -8.34 5.33 16.35
C ALA A 4 -9.65 4.51 16.33
N GLU A 5 -10.02 3.91 15.20
CA GLU A 5 -11.19 3.03 15.01
C GLU A 5 -12.53 3.59 15.54
N GLY A 6 -12.67 4.92 15.59
CA GLY A 6 -13.90 5.55 16.06
C GLY A 6 -13.75 7.06 16.24
N ALA A 7 -12.70 7.51 16.94
CA ALA A 7 -12.45 8.95 17.09
C ALA A 7 -12.00 9.55 15.75
N ARG A 8 -12.72 10.57 15.29
CA ARG A 8 -12.51 11.25 14.00
C ARG A 8 -11.77 12.58 14.11
N THR A 9 -11.48 13.01 15.33
CA THR A 9 -10.70 14.22 15.62
C THR A 9 -9.76 13.93 16.78
N ALA A 10 -8.64 14.65 16.83
CA ALA A 10 -7.67 14.52 17.89
C ALA A 10 -8.31 14.88 19.24
N GLU A 11 -9.14 15.92 19.30
CA GLU A 11 -9.87 16.27 20.51
C GLU A 11 -10.79 15.14 21.01
N ALA A 12 -11.53 14.49 20.12
CA ALA A 12 -12.41 13.37 20.50
C ALA A 12 -11.59 12.18 21.02
N LEU A 13 -10.43 11.91 20.42
CA LEU A 13 -9.51 10.87 20.87
C LEU A 13 -8.94 11.20 22.26
N GLY A 14 -8.54 12.44 22.50
CA GLY A 14 -8.09 12.90 23.81
C GLY A 14 -9.17 12.73 24.89
N ARG A 15 -10.42 13.08 24.59
CA ARG A 15 -11.56 12.84 25.50
C ARG A 15 -11.79 11.35 25.77
N PHE A 16 -11.62 10.49 24.76
CA PHE A 16 -11.71 9.04 24.93
C PHE A 16 -10.65 8.50 25.90
N PHE A 17 -9.40 8.96 25.78
CA PHE A 17 -8.32 8.58 26.70
C PHE A 17 -8.50 9.11 28.13
N GLN A 18 -9.22 10.21 28.34
CA GLN A 18 -9.59 10.71 29.67
C GLN A 18 -10.72 9.91 30.34
N GLY A 19 -11.38 9.01 29.60
CA GLY A 19 -12.42 8.14 30.12
C GLY A 19 -11.90 6.98 30.99
N LYS A 20 -12.71 5.94 31.14
CA LYS A 20 -12.31 4.68 31.83
C LYS A 20 -11.59 3.69 30.92
N THR A 21 -11.07 4.16 29.79
CA THR A 21 -10.37 3.36 28.80
C THR A 21 -8.99 2.95 29.33
N GLN A 22 -8.62 1.69 29.11
CA GLN A 22 -7.28 1.16 29.41
C GLN A 22 -6.38 1.23 28.18
N ALA A 23 -6.23 2.44 27.62
CA ALA A 23 -5.45 2.70 26.42
C ALA A 23 -5.00 4.17 26.41
N SER A 24 -3.88 4.44 25.74
CA SER A 24 -3.40 5.80 25.45
C SER A 24 -2.46 5.77 24.25
N SER A 25 -2.18 6.92 23.66
CA SER A 25 -1.11 7.13 22.67
C SER A 25 -0.29 8.36 23.02
N HIS A 26 0.88 8.52 22.40
CA HIS A 26 1.65 9.75 22.57
C HIS A 26 0.96 10.92 21.86
N VAL A 27 0.50 10.68 20.62
CA VAL A 27 -0.21 11.69 19.85
C VAL A 27 -1.44 11.12 19.15
N GLY A 28 -2.39 12.00 18.84
CA GLY A 28 -3.44 11.81 17.86
C GLY A 28 -3.24 12.75 16.69
N ILE A 29 -3.47 12.28 15.48
CA ILE A 29 -3.32 13.06 14.25
C ILE A 29 -4.64 13.05 13.50
N ASP A 30 -5.18 14.23 13.22
CA ASP A 30 -6.35 14.43 12.35
C ASP A 30 -6.02 15.33 11.15
N ASP A 31 -7.02 15.70 10.35
CA ASP A 31 -6.82 16.59 9.20
C ASP A 31 -6.42 18.02 9.56
N LYS A 32 -6.33 18.37 10.84
CA LYS A 32 -6.06 19.74 11.29
C LYS A 32 -4.75 19.83 12.04
N ARG A 33 -4.45 18.86 12.91
CA ARG A 33 -3.34 18.96 13.87
C ARG A 33 -2.79 17.61 14.32
N ILE A 34 -1.60 17.68 14.91
CA ILE A 34 -1.05 16.68 15.82
C ILE A 34 -1.33 17.18 17.24
N GLU A 35 -2.02 16.39 18.05
CA GLU A 35 -2.31 16.68 19.46
C GLU A 35 -1.55 15.68 20.33
N GLN A 36 -0.84 16.15 21.36
CA GLN A 36 -0.07 15.30 22.26
C GLN A 36 -0.87 14.98 23.54
N TYR A 37 -0.86 13.70 23.95
CA TYR A 37 -1.54 13.24 25.17
C TYR A 37 -0.57 12.68 26.22
N VAL A 38 0.40 11.88 25.80
CA VAL A 38 1.41 11.28 26.68
C VAL A 38 2.78 11.86 26.30
N ASN A 39 3.55 12.27 27.32
CA ASN A 39 4.92 12.73 27.12
C ASN A 39 5.83 11.58 26.67
N TYR A 40 6.77 11.86 25.76
CA TYR A 40 7.69 10.86 25.19
C TYR A 40 8.71 10.29 26.19
N ASP A 41 8.80 10.81 27.40
CA ASP A 41 9.58 10.23 28.50
C ASP A 41 8.84 9.10 29.23
N ARG A 42 7.58 8.82 28.85
CA ARG A 42 6.74 7.77 29.42
C ARG A 42 6.23 6.85 28.32
N ALA A 43 6.03 5.58 28.66
CA ALA A 43 5.35 4.65 27.76
C ALA A 43 3.85 4.98 27.68
N ALA A 44 3.31 5.03 26.46
CA ALA A 44 1.86 5.00 26.23
C ALA A 44 1.35 3.55 26.25
N TRP A 45 0.08 3.35 26.58
CA TRP A 45 -0.57 2.03 26.60
C TRP A 45 -1.24 1.74 25.25
N THR A 46 -0.45 1.34 24.24
CA THR A 46 -0.91 1.23 22.84
C THR A 46 -0.58 -0.13 22.18
N LEU A 47 0.66 -0.61 22.32
CA LEU A 47 1.29 -1.67 21.55
C LEU A 47 1.84 -2.81 22.44
N ARG A 48 1.18 -3.09 23.57
CA ARG A 48 1.52 -4.23 24.46
C ARG A 48 3.01 -4.24 24.86
N SER A 49 3.76 -5.30 24.58
CA SER A 49 5.19 -5.38 24.91
C SER A 49 6.06 -4.38 24.14
N GLY A 50 5.51 -3.72 23.10
CA GLY A 50 6.15 -2.62 22.36
C GLY A 50 6.04 -1.26 23.05
N ASN A 51 5.15 -1.11 24.03
CA ASN A 51 4.95 0.14 24.78
C ASN A 51 6.24 0.81 25.30
N PRO A 52 7.18 0.09 25.96
CA PRO A 52 8.37 0.72 26.53
C PRO A 52 9.42 1.15 25.48
N ILE A 53 9.28 0.76 24.21
CA ILE A 53 10.30 0.96 23.18
C ILE A 53 9.77 1.67 21.93
N SER A 54 8.60 2.32 22.02
CA SER A 54 7.96 2.95 20.87
C SER A 54 7.32 4.30 21.21
N ASP A 55 7.42 5.23 20.26
CA ASP A 55 6.57 6.42 20.21
C ASP A 55 5.33 6.05 19.36
N ASN A 56 4.13 6.33 19.87
CA ASN A 56 2.88 5.81 19.32
C ASN A 56 1.94 6.94 18.89
N ALA A 57 1.59 6.97 17.60
CA ALA A 57 0.63 7.89 17.00
C ALA A 57 -0.63 7.17 16.54
N GLU A 58 -1.78 7.73 16.89
CA GLU A 58 -3.11 7.31 16.45
C GLU A 58 -3.60 8.25 15.34
N LEU A 59 -3.87 7.70 14.17
CA LEU A 59 -4.54 8.42 13.09
C LEU A 59 -6.05 8.41 13.38
N CYS A 60 -6.70 9.57 13.32
CA CYS A 60 -8.15 9.71 13.53
C CYS A 60 -8.93 9.20 12.31
N GLY A 61 -8.73 7.93 12.00
CA GLY A 61 -9.14 7.21 10.80
C GLY A 61 -9.54 5.77 11.12
N PHE A 62 -9.71 4.96 10.06
CA PHE A 62 -10.03 3.55 10.19
C PHE A 62 -9.08 2.71 9.34
N ALA A 63 -8.61 1.59 9.87
CA ALA A 63 -7.74 0.64 9.18
C ALA A 63 -8.41 0.04 7.94
N LYS A 64 -9.75 -0.04 7.96
CA LYS A 64 -10.55 -0.56 6.84
C LYS A 64 -10.66 0.40 5.66
N TRP A 65 -10.20 1.64 5.79
CA TRP A 65 -10.23 2.57 4.69
C TRP A 65 -9.47 2.03 3.49
N SER A 66 -10.10 2.14 2.34
CA SER A 66 -9.46 2.00 1.04
C SER A 66 -8.38 3.06 0.87
N ARG A 67 -7.48 2.84 -0.08
CA ARG A 67 -6.45 3.83 -0.39
C ARG A 67 -7.07 5.16 -0.84
N ALA A 68 -8.18 5.12 -1.58
CA ALA A 68 -8.89 6.32 -2.02
C ALA A 68 -9.40 7.14 -0.82
N GLU A 69 -10.04 6.48 0.16
CA GLU A 69 -10.47 7.15 1.40
C GLU A 69 -9.28 7.76 2.16
N TRP A 70 -8.14 7.06 2.26
CA TRP A 70 -6.93 7.65 2.85
C TRP A 70 -6.45 8.91 2.12
N LEU A 71 -6.53 8.91 0.79
CA LEU A 71 -6.08 10.03 -0.04
C LEU A 71 -7.03 11.25 0.01
N GLU A 72 -8.25 11.09 0.53
CA GLU A 72 -9.14 12.21 0.87
C GLU A 72 -8.68 12.98 2.13
N HIS A 73 -7.68 12.46 2.84
CA HIS A 73 -7.09 13.04 4.06
C HIS A 73 -5.64 13.52 3.86
N PRO A 74 -5.32 14.34 2.83
CA PRO A 74 -3.95 14.67 2.47
C PRO A 74 -3.20 15.41 3.59
N ARG A 75 -3.89 16.23 4.38
CA ARG A 75 -3.28 16.96 5.50
C ARG A 75 -2.93 16.04 6.66
N MET A 76 -3.77 15.08 7.01
CA MET A 76 -3.46 14.08 8.03
C MET A 76 -2.22 13.26 7.62
N LEU A 77 -2.12 12.86 6.35
CA LEU A 77 -0.97 12.13 5.83
C LEU A 77 0.32 12.96 5.84
N GLU A 78 0.23 14.26 5.53
CA GLU A 78 1.37 15.18 5.62
C GLU A 78 1.85 15.35 7.07
N LEU A 79 0.94 15.58 8.01
CA LEU A 79 1.25 15.69 9.44
C LEU A 79 1.85 14.39 9.98
N THR A 80 1.35 13.25 9.50
CA THR A 80 1.89 11.94 9.84
C THR A 80 3.35 11.79 9.39
N ALA A 81 3.65 12.19 8.15
CA ALA A 81 5.01 12.15 7.62
C ALA A 81 5.97 13.07 8.41
N GLN A 82 5.53 14.28 8.73
CA GLN A 82 6.30 15.24 9.56
C GLN A 82 6.59 14.66 10.95
N TRP A 83 5.57 14.08 11.58
CA TRP A 83 5.70 13.47 12.90
C TRP A 83 6.70 12.30 12.89
N ILE A 84 6.58 11.41 11.91
CA ILE A 84 7.49 10.26 11.77
C ILE A 84 8.95 10.75 11.63
N ALA A 85 9.21 11.70 10.72
CA ALA A 85 10.55 12.24 10.49
C ALA A 85 11.13 12.87 11.77
N GLU A 86 10.31 13.66 12.48
CA GLU A 86 10.72 14.28 13.74
C GLU A 86 11.07 13.24 14.80
N ARG A 87 10.23 12.21 14.98
CA ARG A 87 10.45 11.18 16.01
C ARG A 87 11.64 10.28 15.68
N CYS A 88 11.81 9.88 14.42
CA CYS A 88 12.99 9.13 14.00
C CYS A 88 14.27 9.91 14.32
N ARG A 89 14.31 11.19 13.96
CA ARG A 89 15.44 12.09 14.27
C ARG A 89 15.65 12.24 15.78
N ALA A 90 14.59 12.48 16.55
CA ALA A 90 14.66 12.68 18.00
C ALA A 90 15.16 11.43 18.75
N ARG A 91 14.86 10.23 18.24
CA ARG A 91 15.31 8.95 18.82
C ARG A 91 16.61 8.41 18.21
N GLY A 92 17.12 9.03 17.14
CA GLY A 92 18.28 8.54 16.41
C GLY A 92 18.05 7.17 15.74
N ILE A 93 16.80 6.86 15.35
CA ILE A 93 16.46 5.60 14.67
C ILE A 93 16.34 5.79 13.15
N PRO A 94 16.60 4.74 12.34
CA PRO A 94 16.49 4.83 10.88
C PRO A 94 15.07 5.21 10.42
N LEU A 95 14.98 6.13 9.46
CA LEU A 95 13.73 6.51 8.82
C LEU A 95 13.39 5.54 7.66
N ARG A 96 12.94 4.34 8.03
CA ARG A 96 12.50 3.29 7.10
C ARG A 96 11.30 2.53 7.67
N LYS A 97 10.42 2.05 6.79
CA LYS A 97 9.32 1.16 7.19
C LYS A 97 9.86 -0.26 7.36
N LEU A 98 9.62 -0.87 8.52
CA LEU A 98 10.04 -2.25 8.77
C LEU A 98 8.99 -3.25 8.30
N THR A 99 9.45 -4.42 7.87
CA THR A 99 8.61 -5.62 7.68
C THR A 99 8.39 -6.35 9.02
N PRO A 100 7.38 -7.23 9.14
CA PRO A 100 7.22 -8.05 10.33
C PRO A 100 8.45 -8.90 10.68
N ALA A 101 9.21 -9.37 9.68
CA ALA A 101 10.44 -10.14 9.91
C ALA A 101 11.54 -9.29 10.56
N GLN A 102 11.71 -8.05 10.10
CA GLN A 102 12.64 -7.09 10.69
C GLN A 102 12.22 -6.71 12.12
N VAL A 103 10.91 -6.59 12.37
CA VAL A 103 10.37 -6.42 13.74
C VAL A 103 10.69 -7.62 14.62
N ALA A 104 10.52 -8.85 14.11
CA ALA A 104 10.88 -10.07 14.83
C ALA A 104 12.37 -10.06 15.22
N ALA A 105 13.23 -9.64 14.30
CA ALA A 105 14.68 -9.49 14.48
C ALA A 105 15.09 -8.36 15.43
N GLY A 106 14.16 -7.49 15.86
CA GLY A 106 14.44 -6.40 16.80
C GLY A 106 15.08 -5.18 16.14
N GLU A 107 14.89 -5.01 14.84
CA GLU A 107 15.40 -3.86 14.11
C GLU A 107 14.65 -2.57 14.50
N SER A 108 15.33 -1.42 14.31
CA SER A 108 14.77 -0.09 14.55
C SER A 108 14.24 0.57 13.27
N GLY A 109 13.06 1.18 13.35
CA GLY A 109 12.39 1.86 12.25
C GLY A 109 10.93 2.16 12.55
N VAL A 110 10.15 2.43 11.50
CA VAL A 110 8.73 2.77 11.55
C VAL A 110 7.89 1.52 11.31
N ILE A 111 6.78 1.38 12.04
CA ILE A 111 5.86 0.23 11.92
C ILE A 111 4.39 0.66 12.01
N GLY A 112 3.50 -0.13 11.44
CA GLY A 112 2.09 -0.21 11.84
C GLY A 112 1.90 -1.19 13.01
N HIS A 113 0.74 -1.17 13.67
CA HIS A 113 0.41 -2.15 14.69
C HIS A 113 0.49 -3.58 14.14
N HIS A 114 0.00 -3.78 12.91
CA HIS A 114 0.05 -5.07 12.22
C HIS A 114 1.46 -5.69 12.18
N ASP A 115 2.50 -4.88 11.91
CA ASP A 115 3.86 -5.40 11.83
C ASP A 115 4.36 -5.93 13.19
N TRP A 116 3.94 -5.28 14.29
CA TRP A 116 4.19 -5.78 15.64
C TRP A 116 3.43 -7.07 15.92
N THR A 117 2.13 -7.08 15.62
CA THR A 117 1.27 -8.25 15.80
C THR A 117 1.85 -9.48 15.13
N VAL A 118 2.27 -9.37 13.87
CA VAL A 118 2.85 -10.48 13.10
C VAL A 118 4.28 -10.78 13.54
N GLY A 119 5.13 -9.76 13.67
CA GLY A 119 6.56 -9.94 13.95
C GLY A 119 6.84 -10.47 15.36
N LYS A 120 6.11 -10.00 16.37
CA LYS A 120 6.23 -10.46 17.76
C LYS A 120 5.21 -11.53 18.14
N LYS A 121 4.28 -11.86 17.24
CA LYS A 121 3.18 -12.82 17.48
C LYS A 121 2.36 -12.42 18.72
N GLU A 122 2.11 -11.12 18.87
CA GLU A 122 1.51 -10.54 20.06
C GLU A 122 0.35 -9.58 19.71
N GLY A 123 -0.86 -9.91 20.17
CA GLY A 123 -2.06 -9.13 19.89
C GLY A 123 -2.82 -9.61 18.65
N SER A 124 -3.82 -8.83 18.25
CA SER A 124 -4.73 -9.14 17.13
C SER A 124 -5.09 -7.91 16.29
N HIS A 125 -4.46 -6.78 16.59
CA HIS A 125 -4.70 -5.52 15.92
C HIS A 125 -3.93 -5.50 14.59
N TRP A 126 -4.53 -4.89 13.57
CA TRP A 126 -4.10 -4.96 12.17
C TRP A 126 -3.99 -3.58 11.51
N ASP A 127 -4.16 -2.53 12.29
CA ASP A 127 -4.05 -1.14 11.88
C ASP A 127 -2.60 -0.74 11.51
N PRO A 128 -2.41 0.24 10.61
CA PRO A 128 -3.42 1.08 9.94
C PRO A 128 -4.08 0.41 8.70
N GLY A 129 -3.94 -0.90 8.56
CA GLY A 129 -4.51 -1.66 7.45
C GLY A 129 -3.64 -1.69 6.19
N PRO A 130 -3.91 -2.64 5.28
CA PRO A 130 -3.06 -2.89 4.10
C PRO A 130 -3.12 -1.76 3.07
N ASN A 131 -4.15 -0.92 3.12
CA ASN A 131 -4.40 0.16 2.17
C ASN A 131 -3.82 1.51 2.61
N PHE A 132 -3.24 1.59 3.82
CA PHE A 132 -2.60 2.82 4.29
C PHE A 132 -1.43 3.18 3.36
N PRO A 133 -1.34 4.43 2.87
CA PRO A 133 -0.37 4.82 1.86
C PRO A 133 1.03 5.05 2.45
N TRP A 134 1.66 3.96 2.91
CA TRP A 134 3.02 3.96 3.46
C TRP A 134 4.04 4.55 2.49
N ASP A 135 3.91 4.25 1.20
CA ASP A 135 4.73 4.81 0.12
C ASP A 135 4.72 6.34 0.13
N LEU A 136 3.52 6.94 0.16
CA LEU A 136 3.36 8.39 0.16
C LEU A 136 3.86 9.02 1.46
N VAL A 137 3.53 8.42 2.60
CA VAL A 137 3.89 8.95 3.92
C VAL A 137 5.40 8.90 4.14
N MET A 138 6.04 7.78 3.81
CA MET A 138 7.49 7.63 3.98
C MET A 138 8.29 8.49 3.01
N ALA A 139 7.84 8.61 1.74
CA ALA A 139 8.45 9.53 0.79
C ALA A 139 8.37 10.99 1.29
N LYS A 140 7.21 11.42 1.81
CA LYS A 140 7.04 12.75 2.40
C LYS A 140 7.87 12.98 3.66
N ALA A 141 8.14 11.92 4.43
CA ALA A 141 8.97 12.01 5.63
C ALA A 141 10.46 12.22 5.27
N GLY A 142 10.84 12.03 4.00
CA GLY A 142 12.24 11.99 3.56
C GLY A 142 12.91 10.64 3.86
N GLY A 143 12.11 9.61 4.13
CA GLY A 143 12.60 8.25 4.27
C GLY A 143 12.90 7.65 2.92
N GLN A 144 13.95 6.83 2.84
CA GLN A 144 14.05 5.85 1.77
C GLN A 144 12.95 4.83 2.01
N SER A 145 11.97 4.75 1.12
CA SER A 145 10.98 3.68 1.12
C SER A 145 11.64 2.37 0.67
N GLY A 146 12.59 1.84 1.44
CA GLY A 146 13.27 0.56 1.17
C GLY A 146 13.51 0.28 -0.31
N GLU A 147 14.09 1.24 -1.05
CA GLU A 147 14.23 1.15 -2.50
C GLU A 147 15.17 0.00 -2.95
N ASP A 148 15.92 -0.61 -2.03
CA ASP A 148 16.72 -1.83 -2.29
C ASP A 148 15.96 -3.15 -2.07
N ASP A 149 14.76 -3.13 -1.49
CA ASP A 149 13.93 -4.31 -1.20
C ASP A 149 12.48 -4.18 -1.72
N LEU A 150 12.23 -3.19 -2.59
CA LEU A 150 11.03 -3.25 -3.43
C LEU A 150 11.18 -4.48 -4.32
N PRO A 151 10.20 -5.41 -4.34
CA PRO A 151 10.24 -6.50 -5.29
C PRO A 151 10.43 -5.87 -6.66
N SER A 152 11.45 -6.35 -7.37
CA SER A 152 11.68 -5.94 -8.74
C SER A 152 10.37 -6.05 -9.51
N PRO A 153 10.19 -5.28 -10.59
CA PRO A 153 9.00 -5.39 -11.41
C PRO A 153 8.66 -6.86 -11.79
N LYS A 154 9.71 -7.69 -11.93
CA LYS A 154 9.69 -9.15 -12.07
C LYS A 154 9.12 -9.94 -10.87
N GLU A 155 9.42 -9.54 -9.64
CA GLU A 155 8.91 -10.14 -8.40
C GLU A 155 7.50 -9.64 -8.06
N VAL A 156 7.15 -8.41 -8.43
CA VAL A 156 5.77 -7.90 -8.39
C VAL A 156 4.91 -8.68 -9.40
N ALA A 157 5.41 -8.90 -10.62
CA ALA A 157 4.75 -9.74 -11.62
C ALA A 157 4.58 -11.18 -11.12
N ALA A 158 5.64 -11.80 -10.56
CA ALA A 158 5.57 -13.14 -9.99
C ALA A 158 4.56 -13.24 -8.83
N ALA A 159 4.55 -12.28 -7.90
CA ALA A 159 3.61 -12.24 -6.78
C ALA A 159 2.16 -11.96 -7.21
N THR A 160 1.96 -11.24 -8.32
CA THR A 160 0.64 -10.99 -8.92
C THR A 160 0.14 -12.22 -9.69
N LEU A 161 1.04 -12.99 -10.30
CA LEU A 161 0.77 -14.27 -10.98
C LEU A 161 0.48 -15.41 -9.98
N ASP A 162 1.20 -15.45 -8.86
CA ASP A 162 1.10 -16.48 -7.81
C ASP A 162 0.10 -16.16 -6.70
N MET A 163 -0.58 -15.00 -6.75
CA MET A 163 -1.70 -14.76 -5.86
C MET A 163 -2.80 -15.80 -6.16
N PRO A 164 -3.28 -16.55 -5.16
CA PRO A 164 -4.54 -17.24 -5.30
C PRO A 164 -5.59 -16.15 -5.38
N LEU A 165 -5.99 -15.82 -6.62
CA LEU A 165 -7.24 -15.12 -6.88
C LEU A 165 -8.31 -15.96 -6.18
N GLY A 166 -8.78 -15.48 -5.03
CA GLY A 166 -9.89 -16.10 -4.33
C GLY A 166 -11.07 -16.25 -5.29
N PRO A 167 -12.00 -17.20 -5.03
CA PRO A 167 -13.16 -17.40 -5.88
C PRO A 167 -13.91 -16.06 -5.98
N GLY A 168 -13.82 -15.41 -7.15
CA GLY A 168 -14.42 -14.09 -7.39
C GLY A 168 -13.48 -12.96 -7.81
N ALA A 169 -12.24 -13.21 -8.26
CA ALA A 169 -11.49 -12.17 -8.97
C ALA A 169 -12.23 -11.73 -10.24
N ASP A 170 -12.93 -10.61 -10.11
CA ASP A 170 -13.78 -10.04 -11.14
C ASP A 170 -12.91 -9.50 -12.29
N PRO A 171 -13.14 -9.92 -13.55
CA PRO A 171 -12.53 -9.32 -14.73
C PRO A 171 -12.63 -7.79 -14.77
N GLN A 172 -13.67 -7.21 -14.17
CA GLN A 172 -13.83 -5.75 -14.06
C GLN A 172 -12.77 -5.11 -13.16
N SER A 173 -12.23 -5.84 -12.17
CA SER A 173 -11.18 -5.33 -11.28
C SER A 173 -9.82 -5.22 -11.98
N LEU A 174 -9.50 -6.16 -12.87
CA LEU A 174 -8.30 -6.09 -13.72
C LEU A 174 -8.43 -5.01 -14.80
N SER A 175 -9.58 -4.93 -15.46
CA SER A 175 -9.86 -3.84 -16.41
C SER A 175 -9.82 -2.47 -15.73
N ALA A 176 -10.44 -2.32 -14.56
CA ALA A 176 -10.39 -1.08 -13.79
C ALA A 176 -8.97 -0.75 -13.33
N PHE A 177 -8.16 -1.75 -12.99
CA PHE A 177 -6.76 -1.55 -12.64
C PHE A 177 -5.96 -1.00 -13.83
N VAL A 178 -6.11 -1.57 -15.03
CA VAL A 178 -5.42 -1.09 -16.25
C VAL A 178 -5.88 0.33 -16.61
N VAL A 179 -7.19 0.60 -16.63
CA VAL A 179 -7.74 1.92 -16.96
C VAL A 179 -7.29 2.99 -15.94
N ARG A 180 -7.28 2.65 -14.64
CA ARG A 180 -6.87 3.58 -13.57
C ARG A 180 -5.37 3.86 -13.53
N ASN A 181 -4.55 3.03 -14.15
CA ASN A 181 -3.09 3.16 -14.16
C ASN A 181 -2.53 3.52 -15.55
N ARG A 182 -3.38 3.91 -16.51
CA ARG A 182 -2.98 4.23 -17.90
C ARG A 182 -1.94 5.35 -18.01
N ASP A 183 -1.92 6.28 -17.05
CA ASP A 183 -1.01 7.43 -17.03
C ASP A 183 0.39 7.05 -16.51
N VAL A 184 0.55 5.82 -15.98
CA VAL A 184 1.83 5.28 -15.54
C VAL A 184 2.38 4.39 -16.65
N ALA A 185 2.83 5.03 -17.73
CA ALA A 185 3.26 4.39 -18.98
C ALA A 185 4.17 3.18 -18.73
N GLU A 186 5.14 3.29 -17.82
CA GLU A 186 6.08 2.22 -17.47
C GLU A 186 5.40 0.94 -16.93
N LYS A 187 4.33 1.07 -16.14
CA LYS A 187 3.62 -0.08 -15.56
C LYS A 187 2.73 -0.80 -16.57
N LEU A 188 2.23 -0.08 -17.57
CA LEU A 188 1.40 -0.65 -18.63
C LEU A 188 2.27 -1.26 -19.73
N ASP A 189 3.43 -0.65 -20.03
CA ASP A 189 4.41 -1.20 -20.97
C ASP A 189 5.03 -2.51 -20.44
N GLU A 190 5.20 -2.63 -19.13
CA GLU A 190 5.61 -3.88 -18.48
C GLU A 190 4.55 -4.98 -18.58
N LEU A 191 3.26 -4.62 -18.41
CA LEU A 191 2.12 -5.52 -18.55
C LEU A 191 1.96 -6.01 -20.00
N LEU A 192 2.24 -5.14 -20.97
CA LEU A 192 2.36 -5.48 -22.40
C LEU A 192 3.62 -6.29 -22.72
N GLY A 193 4.72 -6.04 -22.00
CA GLY A 193 5.96 -6.81 -22.06
C GLY A 193 5.77 -8.26 -21.59
N LEU A 194 4.95 -8.51 -20.57
CA LEU A 194 4.58 -9.87 -20.13
C LEU A 194 3.78 -10.65 -21.20
N LEU A 195 3.13 -9.95 -22.13
CA LEU A 195 2.41 -10.52 -23.27
C LEU A 195 3.32 -10.74 -24.50
N ARG A 196 4.52 -10.16 -24.53
CA ARG A 196 5.58 -10.33 -25.55
C ARG A 196 6.76 -11.07 -24.90
N PRO A 197 6.97 -12.41 -24.96
CA PRO A 197 6.75 -13.27 -26.13
C PRO A 197 6.42 -14.75 -25.76
N GLY A 198 5.23 -15.23 -26.15
CA GLY A 198 4.90 -16.67 -26.03
C GLY A 198 3.86 -17.16 -27.03
N ILE A 199 3.41 -16.32 -27.95
CA ILE A 199 2.31 -16.62 -28.85
C ILE A 199 2.87 -17.18 -30.17
N ALA A 200 3.61 -18.28 -30.08
CA ALA A 200 3.79 -19.16 -31.23
C ALA A 200 2.69 -20.22 -31.17
N GLY A 201 1.52 -19.93 -31.75
CA GLY A 201 0.50 -20.96 -32.00
C GLY A 201 -0.94 -20.57 -31.73
N VAL A 202 -1.22 -19.41 -31.14
CA VAL A 202 -2.62 -19.04 -30.89
C VAL A 202 -3.21 -18.38 -32.13
N ARG A 203 -3.96 -19.16 -32.91
CA ARG A 203 -4.85 -18.63 -33.96
C ARG A 203 -6.00 -17.89 -33.27
N HIS A 204 -5.86 -16.58 -33.14
CA HIS A 204 -6.95 -15.73 -32.67
C HIS A 204 -7.75 -15.20 -33.87
N ALA A 205 -9.05 -15.48 -33.89
CA ALA A 205 -10.00 -14.80 -34.75
C ALA A 205 -10.49 -13.54 -34.02
N GLY A 206 -10.38 -12.35 -34.65
CA GLY A 206 -11.01 -11.12 -34.18
C GLY A 206 -10.08 -9.89 -34.06
N PRO A 207 -10.57 -8.79 -33.43
CA PRO A 207 -9.92 -7.48 -33.40
C PRO A 207 -8.51 -7.47 -32.78
N LEU A 208 -8.24 -8.36 -31.83
CA LEU A 208 -6.91 -8.55 -31.22
C LEU A 208 -5.86 -9.02 -32.25
N ALA A 209 -6.26 -9.83 -33.24
CA ALA A 209 -5.37 -10.24 -34.33
C ALA A 209 -5.06 -9.07 -35.27
N ASN A 210 -6.00 -8.14 -35.47
CA ASN A 210 -5.75 -6.90 -36.24
C ASN A 210 -4.83 -5.93 -35.50
N LEU A 211 -4.94 -5.84 -34.16
CA LEU A 211 -4.06 -4.99 -33.35
C LEU A 211 -2.62 -5.54 -33.34
N ILE A 212 -2.47 -6.86 -33.18
CA ILE A 212 -1.18 -7.55 -33.24
C ILE A 212 -0.60 -7.50 -34.66
N ALA A 213 -1.42 -7.64 -35.70
CA ALA A 213 -0.97 -7.52 -37.10
C ALA A 213 -0.49 -6.09 -37.42
N LYS A 214 -1.22 -5.05 -36.99
CA LYS A 214 -0.79 -3.65 -37.14
C LYS A 214 0.52 -3.35 -36.38
N ALA A 215 0.69 -3.94 -35.20
CA ALA A 215 1.94 -3.82 -34.44
C ALA A 215 3.12 -4.59 -35.06
N ALA A 216 2.84 -5.68 -35.77
CA ALA A 216 3.83 -6.45 -36.50
C ALA A 216 4.24 -5.80 -37.83
N GLU A 217 3.33 -5.05 -38.48
CA GLU A 217 3.58 -4.35 -39.74
C GLU A 217 4.35 -3.01 -39.57
N ASN A 218 4.32 -2.40 -38.38
CA ASN A 218 4.88 -1.06 -38.12
C ASN A 218 6.17 -1.01 -37.28
N GLU A 219 6.91 -2.12 -37.13
CA GLU A 219 8.14 -2.19 -36.30
C GLU A 219 7.99 -1.65 -34.85
N GLY A 220 6.78 -1.72 -34.26
CA GLY A 220 6.53 -1.20 -32.92
C GLY A 220 5.09 -1.42 -32.45
N LEU A 221 4.91 -1.69 -31.15
CA LEU A 221 3.58 -1.57 -30.54
C LEU A 221 3.25 -0.08 -30.49
N PRO A 222 2.00 0.36 -30.75
CA PRO A 222 1.62 1.73 -30.49
C PRO A 222 1.88 2.07 -29.03
N GLU A 223 2.34 3.29 -28.76
CA GLU A 223 2.51 3.75 -27.39
C GLU A 223 1.17 3.64 -26.65
N VAL A 224 1.23 3.25 -25.38
CA VAL A 224 0.09 3.08 -24.49
C VAL A 224 -0.88 4.28 -24.51
N ALA A 225 -0.33 5.48 -24.71
CA ALA A 225 -1.08 6.74 -24.80
C ALA A 225 -2.04 6.83 -26.02
N GLU A 226 -1.90 5.96 -27.02
CA GLU A 226 -2.71 5.96 -28.24
C GLU A 226 -3.83 4.91 -28.23
N LEU A 227 -3.92 4.07 -27.20
CA LEU A 227 -4.92 3.02 -27.10
C LEU A 227 -6.24 3.56 -26.52
N SER A 228 -7.37 3.17 -27.13
CA SER A 228 -8.68 3.54 -26.59
C SER A 228 -9.02 2.74 -25.33
N ASP A 229 -9.91 3.27 -24.49
CA ASP A 229 -10.37 2.58 -23.26
C ASP A 229 -10.94 1.18 -23.58
N ALA A 230 -11.55 1.00 -24.76
CA ALA A 230 -12.05 -0.29 -25.22
C ALA A 230 -10.92 -1.29 -25.57
N ASP A 231 -9.82 -0.80 -26.15
CA ASP A 231 -8.64 -1.62 -26.47
C ASP A 231 -7.92 -2.09 -25.19
N LEU A 232 -7.82 -1.20 -24.20
CA LEU A 232 -7.26 -1.50 -22.89
C LEU A 232 -8.10 -2.53 -22.11
N GLU A 233 -9.43 -2.39 -22.14
CA GLU A 233 -10.33 -3.35 -21.50
C GLU A 233 -10.23 -4.74 -22.16
N MET A 234 -10.09 -4.78 -23.48
CA MET A 234 -9.90 -6.01 -24.25
C MET A 234 -8.56 -6.70 -23.91
N LEU A 235 -7.48 -5.94 -23.79
CA LEU A 235 -6.16 -6.45 -23.39
C LEU A 235 -6.17 -7.03 -21.97
N ALA A 236 -6.82 -6.35 -21.01
CA ALA A 236 -6.97 -6.83 -19.64
C ALA A 236 -7.74 -8.17 -19.58
N LYS A 237 -8.82 -8.29 -20.35
CA LYS A 237 -9.60 -9.55 -20.47
C LYS A 237 -8.77 -10.68 -21.10
N ALA A 238 -7.98 -10.38 -22.13
CA ALA A 238 -7.11 -11.36 -22.77
C ALA A 238 -6.00 -11.87 -21.83
N ALA A 239 -5.36 -10.98 -21.06
CA ALA A 239 -4.35 -11.33 -20.07
C ALA A 239 -4.94 -12.23 -18.96
N ALA A 240 -6.13 -11.90 -18.46
CA ALA A 240 -6.84 -12.71 -17.46
C ALA A 240 -7.17 -14.13 -17.96
N ALA A 241 -7.57 -14.26 -19.23
CA ALA A 241 -7.88 -15.55 -19.85
C ALA A 241 -6.63 -16.43 -20.05
N GLU A 242 -5.51 -15.85 -20.46
CA GLU A 242 -4.24 -16.57 -20.63
C GLU A 242 -3.67 -17.03 -19.28
N LEU A 243 -3.75 -16.19 -18.24
CA LEU A 243 -3.40 -16.56 -16.87
C LEU A 243 -4.24 -17.74 -16.34
N SER A 244 -5.52 -17.76 -16.68
CA SER A 244 -6.43 -18.85 -16.30
C SER A 244 -6.10 -20.16 -17.00
N ARG A 245 -5.64 -20.13 -18.25
CA ARG A 245 -5.20 -21.34 -18.98
C ARG A 245 -3.92 -21.94 -18.43
N ARG A 246 -2.97 -21.12 -17.95
CA ARG A 246 -1.71 -21.60 -17.38
C ARG A 246 -1.86 -22.29 -16.02
N LYS A 247 -3.04 -22.15 -15.39
CA LYS A 247 -3.40 -22.80 -14.12
C LYS A 247 -4.12 -24.15 -14.32
N ALA A 248 -4.44 -24.54 -15.56
CA ALA A 248 -5.07 -25.81 -15.94
C ALA A 248 -4.04 -26.77 -16.57
#